data_AF-A0A960E3H1-F1
#
_entry.id   AF-A0A960E3H1-F1
#
_cell.length_a   1.000
_cell.length_b   1.000
_cell.length_c   1.000
_cell.angle_alpha   90.00
_cell.angle_beta   90.00
_cell.angle_gamma   90.00
#
_symmetry.space_group_name_H-M   'P 1'
#
loop_
_entity.id
_entity.type
_entity.pdbx_description
1 polymer ?
#
loop_
_entity_poly.entity_id
_entity_poly.type
_entity_poly.pdbx_seq_one_letter_code
_entity_poly.pdbx_strand_id
1 'polypeptide(L)'
;AGDEHLVERATTAANEAGAVARRLPIGGAYHSPLLAPALDAFGQRVRAAVTAAPRVPVLSSTLQRPMSTVDELVDGLTRALVLPVDWPATVAAAAALGCDRAIEAGPGDTLGRLARFAPELAIVAP
;
A
#
# COMPACT_ATOMS: atom_id res chain seq x y z
N ALA A 1 -10.21 7.34 -1.18
CA ALA A 1 -11.18 6.24 -1.34
C ALA A 1 -12.33 6.47 -0.37
N GLY A 2 -13.53 5.97 -0.65
CA GLY A 2 -14.68 6.17 0.21
C GLY A 2 -15.99 5.88 -0.52
N ASP A 3 -17.07 6.47 -0.01
CA ASP A 3 -18.40 6.37 -0.58
C ASP A 3 -18.41 6.79 -2.05
N GLU A 4 -19.12 6.04 -2.89
CA GLU A 4 -19.11 6.24 -4.33
C GLU A 4 -19.60 7.63 -4.73
N HIS A 5 -20.69 8.09 -4.13
CA HIS A 5 -21.27 9.39 -4.45
C HIS A 5 -20.36 10.53 -3.99
N LEU A 6 -19.74 10.40 -2.81
CA LEU A 6 -18.78 11.40 -2.33
C LEU A 6 -17.50 11.45 -3.17
N VAL A 7 -17.00 10.29 -3.62
CA VAL A 7 -15.84 10.20 -4.52
C VAL A 7 -16.16 10.81 -5.88
N GLU A 8 -17.35 10.57 -6.42
CA GLU A 8 -17.80 11.16 -7.69
C GLU A 8 -17.88 12.68 -7.58
N ARG A 9 -18.54 13.20 -6.54
CA ARG A 9 -18.59 14.66 -6.28
C ARG A 9 -17.21 15.28 -6.15
N ALA A 10 -16.31 14.65 -5.40
CA ALA A 10 -14.93 15.12 -5.25
C ALA A 10 -14.15 15.09 -6.57
N THR A 11 -14.38 14.07 -7.40
CA THR A 11 -13.77 13.93 -8.72
C THR A 11 -14.23 15.06 -9.64
N THR A 12 -15.53 15.34 -9.70
CA THR A 12 -16.08 16.45 -10.49
C THR A 12 -15.52 17.79 -10.05
N ALA A 13 -15.58 18.08 -8.75
CA ALA A 13 -15.08 19.36 -8.21
C ALA A 13 -13.57 19.56 -8.47
N ALA A 14 -12.77 18.49 -8.37
CA ALA A 14 -11.33 18.56 -8.67
C ALA A 14 -11.07 18.85 -10.15
N ASN A 15 -11.83 18.22 -11.06
CA ASN A 15 -11.71 18.48 -12.50
C ASN A 15 -12.16 19.90 -12.88
N GLU A 16 -13.24 20.40 -12.28
CA GLU A 16 -13.70 21.79 -12.44
C GLU A 16 -12.67 22.82 -11.95
N ALA A 17 -11.89 22.47 -10.93
CA ALA A 17 -10.78 23.29 -10.43
C ALA A 17 -9.50 23.18 -11.28
N GLY A 18 -9.50 22.44 -12.38
CA GLY A 18 -8.36 22.29 -13.30
C GLY A 18 -7.37 21.19 -12.94
N ALA A 19 -7.65 20.36 -11.92
CA ALA A 19 -6.87 19.16 -11.66
C ALA A 19 -7.30 18.00 -12.60
N VAL A 20 -6.52 16.92 -12.62
CA VAL A 20 -6.89 15.68 -13.31
C VAL A 20 -7.28 14.63 -12.28
N ALA A 21 -8.58 14.39 -12.15
CA ALA A 21 -9.14 13.37 -11.27
C ALA A 21 -9.90 12.32 -12.07
N ARG A 22 -9.67 11.03 -11.78
CA ARG A 22 -10.29 9.91 -12.49
C ARG A 22 -10.73 8.81 -11.52
N ARG A 23 -11.88 8.20 -11.80
CA ARG A 23 -12.35 7.00 -11.11
C ARG A 23 -11.44 5.82 -11.49
N LEU A 24 -10.98 5.07 -10.49
CA LEU A 24 -10.26 3.82 -10.72
C LEU A 24 -11.27 2.67 -10.95
N PRO A 25 -11.05 1.79 -11.94
CA PRO A 25 -11.92 0.65 -12.23
C PRO A 25 -11.65 -0.50 -11.24
N ILE A 26 -12.03 -0.31 -9.98
CA ILE A 26 -11.77 -1.24 -8.87
C ILE A 26 -13.06 -1.57 -8.13
N GLY A 27 -13.17 -2.79 -7.61
CA GLY A 27 -14.40 -3.32 -7.01
C GLY A 27 -14.69 -2.87 -5.56
N GLY A 28 -13.90 -1.96 -4.98
CA GLY A 28 -14.10 -1.57 -3.58
C GLY A 28 -13.35 -0.31 -3.15
N ALA A 29 -13.75 0.24 -2.01
CA ALA A 29 -13.15 1.41 -1.37
C ALA A 29 -11.94 1.02 -0.50
N TYR A 30 -10.93 0.41 -1.11
CA TYR A 30 -9.68 0.01 -0.43
C TYR A 30 -9.02 1.19 0.30
N HIS A 31 -8.38 0.89 1.44
CA HIS A 31 -7.75 1.89 2.30
C HIS A 31 -8.73 2.96 2.81
N SER A 32 -9.96 2.54 3.15
CA SER A 32 -10.96 3.40 3.76
C SER A 32 -11.66 2.72 4.94
N PRO A 33 -12.24 3.50 5.87
CA PRO A 33 -13.03 2.96 6.98
C PRO A 33 -14.23 2.10 6.55
N LEU A 34 -14.70 2.23 5.30
CA LEU A 34 -15.82 1.44 4.79
C LEU A 34 -15.53 -0.07 4.72
N LEU A 35 -14.25 -0.46 4.75
CA LEU A 35 -13.84 -1.87 4.81
C LEU A 35 -13.68 -2.40 6.24
N ALA A 36 -13.91 -1.59 7.28
CA ALA A 36 -13.78 -2.01 8.67
C ALA A 36 -14.60 -3.28 9.03
N PRO A 37 -15.83 -3.48 8.53
CA PRO A 37 -16.59 -4.71 8.80
C PRO A 37 -15.91 -5.99 8.30
N ALA A 38 -15.00 -5.88 7.32
CA ALA A 38 -14.27 -7.01 6.77
C ALA A 38 -12.99 -7.36 7.56
N LEU A 39 -12.56 -6.53 8.52
CA LEU A 39 -11.27 -6.70 9.21
C LEU A 39 -11.18 -8.02 9.97
N ASP A 40 -12.24 -8.45 10.66
CA ASP A 40 -12.22 -9.70 11.43
C ASP A 40 -12.08 -10.92 10.51
N ALA A 41 -12.98 -11.05 9.53
CA ALA A 41 -12.95 -12.15 8.57
C ALA A 41 -11.64 -12.16 7.74
N PHE A 42 -11.13 -10.99 7.36
CA PHE A 42 -9.86 -10.87 6.65
C PHE A 42 -8.68 -11.25 7.55
N GLY A 43 -8.65 -10.76 8.80
CA GLY A 43 -7.59 -11.05 9.76
C GLY A 43 -7.49 -12.53 10.11
N GLN A 44 -8.61 -13.25 10.21
CA GLN A 44 -8.62 -14.70 10.37
C GLN A 44 -7.94 -15.42 9.19
N ARG A 45 -8.21 -14.98 7.95
CA ARG A 45 -7.56 -15.54 6.75
C ARG A 45 -6.07 -15.21 6.69
N VAL A 46 -5.69 -13.98 7.05
CA VAL A 46 -4.28 -13.59 7.14
C VAL A 46 -3.55 -14.45 8.17
N ARG A 47 -4.14 -14.65 9.37
CA ARG A 47 -3.57 -15.50 10.42
C ARG A 47 -3.42 -16.96 9.98
N ALA A 48 -4.37 -17.49 9.20
CA ALA A 48 -4.25 -18.83 8.63
C ALA A 48 -3.12 -18.94 7.58
N ALA A 49 -2.81 -17.85 6.86
CA ALA A 49 -1.78 -17.84 5.82
C ALA A 49 -0.37 -17.57 6.36
N VAL A 50 -0.22 -16.72 7.38
CA VAL A 50 1.07 -16.35 7.98
C VAL A 50 1.43 -17.35 9.08
N THR A 51 2.03 -18.47 8.70
CA THR A 51 2.33 -19.59 9.62
C THR A 51 3.71 -19.53 10.25
N ALA A 52 4.61 -18.67 9.75
CA ALA A 52 5.97 -18.53 10.25
C ALA A 52 6.48 -17.09 10.08
N ALA A 53 7.47 -16.73 10.89
CA ALA A 53 8.16 -15.45 10.74
C ALA A 53 8.85 -15.38 9.37
N PRO A 54 8.87 -14.20 8.73
CA PRO A 54 9.47 -14.07 7.42
C PRO A 54 11.00 -14.18 7.52
N ARG A 55 11.62 -14.88 6.56
CA ARG A 55 13.08 -15.02 6.48
C ARG A 55 13.79 -13.71 6.10
N VAL A 56 13.07 -12.81 5.45
CA VAL A 56 13.50 -11.48 5.07
C VAL A 56 12.46 -10.50 5.64
N PRO A 57 12.87 -9.42 6.34
CA PRO A 57 11.93 -8.49 6.92
C PRO A 57 10.97 -7.91 5.87
N VAL A 58 9.69 -7.77 6.24
CA VAL A 58 8.68 -7.17 5.37
C VAL A 58 8.51 -5.70 5.78
N LEU A 59 8.88 -4.77 4.90
CA LEU A 59 8.67 -3.34 5.14
C LEU A 59 7.19 -2.99 4.93
N SER A 60 6.52 -2.54 5.99
CA SER A 60 5.12 -2.13 5.90
C SER A 60 4.96 -0.82 5.14
N SER A 61 4.03 -0.77 4.18
CA SER A 61 3.71 0.45 3.45
C SER A 61 2.72 1.38 4.17
N THR A 62 2.22 0.95 5.34
CA THR A 62 1.30 1.72 6.19
C THR A 62 1.97 2.20 7.48
N LEU A 63 3.00 1.48 7.97
CA LEU A 63 3.77 1.81 9.17
C LEU A 63 5.20 2.30 8.89
N GLN A 64 5.69 2.11 7.66
CA GLN A 64 7.04 2.50 7.21
C GLN A 64 8.17 1.93 8.09
N ARG A 65 7.96 0.72 8.64
CA ARG A 65 8.95 -0.02 9.42
C ARG A 65 8.97 -1.51 9.06
N PRO A 66 10.10 -2.21 9.27
CA PRO A 66 10.14 -3.66 9.11
C PRO A 66 9.20 -4.37 10.09
N MET A 67 8.59 -5.44 9.62
CA MET A 67 7.84 -6.43 10.39
C MET A 67 8.58 -7.76 10.29
N SER A 68 8.86 -8.37 11.44
CA SER A 68 9.76 -9.53 11.55
C SER A 68 9.15 -10.71 12.32
N THR A 69 7.98 -10.53 12.92
CA THR A 69 7.27 -11.58 13.64
C THR A 69 5.93 -11.94 12.98
N VAL A 70 5.42 -13.13 13.27
CA VAL A 70 4.10 -13.57 12.79
C VAL A 70 3.01 -12.58 13.22
N ASP A 71 2.98 -12.19 14.49
CA ASP A 71 1.94 -11.30 14.99
C ASP A 71 2.02 -9.90 14.39
N GLU A 72 3.22 -9.35 14.15
CA GLU A 72 3.37 -8.08 13.43
C GLU A 72 2.85 -8.18 11.99
N LEU A 73 3.15 -9.27 11.27
CA LEU A 73 2.65 -9.47 9.90
C LEU A 73 1.13 -9.61 9.90
N VAL A 74 0.57 -10.38 10.83
CA VAL A 74 -0.88 -10.58 10.92
C VAL A 74 -1.58 -9.25 11.21
N ASP A 75 -1.15 -8.50 12.22
CA ASP A 75 -1.75 -7.19 12.54
C ASP A 75 -1.55 -6.20 11.39
N GLY A 76 -0.32 -6.05 10.90
CA GLY A 76 0.04 -5.09 9.86
C GLY A 76 -0.70 -5.32 8.55
N LEU A 77 -0.74 -6.56 8.06
CA LEU A 77 -1.46 -6.91 6.83
C LEU A 77 -2.97 -6.76 7.00
N THR A 78 -3.53 -7.14 8.16
CA THR A 78 -4.97 -6.98 8.42
C THR A 78 -5.37 -5.51 8.38
N ARG A 79 -4.62 -4.66 9.08
CA ARG A 79 -4.88 -3.22 9.14
C ARG A 79 -4.62 -2.52 7.82
N ALA A 80 -3.72 -3.03 6.99
CA ALA A 80 -3.44 -2.46 5.66
C ALA A 80 -4.66 -2.45 4.74
N LEU A 81 -5.68 -3.27 5.01
CA LEU A 81 -6.95 -3.25 4.28
C LEU A 81 -7.67 -1.89 4.36
N VAL A 82 -7.57 -1.21 5.51
CA VAL A 82 -8.29 0.05 5.80
C VAL A 82 -7.37 1.27 5.92
N LEU A 83 -6.07 1.07 6.12
CA LEU A 83 -5.09 2.15 6.27
C LEU A 83 -4.52 2.60 4.92
N PRO A 84 -4.23 3.90 4.74
CA PRO A 84 -3.62 4.42 3.52
C PRO A 84 -2.20 3.88 3.31
N VAL A 85 -1.84 3.69 2.05
CA VAL A 85 -0.47 3.38 1.63
C VAL A 85 0.28 4.69 1.42
N ASP A 86 1.35 4.90 2.19
CA ASP A 86 2.26 6.03 1.99
C ASP A 86 3.51 5.55 1.25
N TRP A 87 3.39 5.46 -0.07
CA TRP A 87 4.45 4.94 -0.92
C TRP A 87 5.75 5.77 -0.83
N PRO A 88 5.72 7.12 -0.96
CA PRO A 88 6.94 7.92 -0.81
C PRO A 88 7.66 7.67 0.52
N ALA A 89 6.94 7.66 1.64
CA ALA A 89 7.55 7.40 2.95
C ALA A 89 8.06 5.95 3.07
N THR A 90 7.39 4.99 2.43
CA THR A 90 7.84 3.59 2.38
C THR A 90 9.17 3.44 1.66
N VAL A 91 9.33 4.09 0.50
CA VAL A 91 10.57 4.01 -0.27
C VAL A 91 11.71 4.74 0.46
N ALA A 92 11.43 5.91 1.05
CA ALA A 92 12.40 6.62 1.90
C ALA A 92 12.84 5.78 3.11
N ALA A 93 11.91 5.04 3.75
CA ALA A 93 12.25 4.14 4.84
C ALA A 93 13.13 2.97 4.36
N ALA A 94 12.89 2.43 3.17
CA ALA A 94 13.75 1.39 2.58
C ALA A 94 15.18 1.93 2.36
N ALA A 95 15.31 3.13 1.80
CA ALA A 95 16.61 3.77 1.61
C ALA A 95 17.34 4.03 2.93
N ALA A 96 16.61 4.48 3.97
CA ALA A 96 17.16 4.67 5.31
C ALA A 96 17.63 3.35 5.97
N LEU A 97 17.08 2.21 5.55
CA LEU A 97 17.54 0.87 5.94
C LEU A 97 18.73 0.36 5.12
N GLY A 98 19.27 1.19 4.21
CA GLY A 98 20.44 0.88 3.39
C GLY A 98 20.12 0.20 2.06
N CYS A 99 18.85 0.15 1.63
CA CYS A 99 18.52 -0.32 0.29
C CYS A 99 18.90 0.74 -0.75
N ASP A 100 19.76 0.37 -1.71
CA ASP A 100 20.17 1.21 -2.84
C ASP A 100 19.57 0.74 -4.18
N ARG A 101 18.95 -0.44 -4.18
CA ARG A 101 18.34 -1.08 -5.36
C ARG A 101 16.99 -1.69 -5.01
N ALA A 102 16.06 -1.60 -5.96
CA ALA A 102 14.78 -2.31 -5.88
C ALA A 102 14.41 -2.94 -7.22
N ILE A 103 13.84 -4.14 -7.14
CA ILE A 103 13.32 -4.90 -8.27
C ILE A 103 11.79 -4.89 -8.13
N GLU A 104 11.07 -4.46 -9.18
CA GLU A 104 9.63 -4.62 -9.25
C GLU A 104 9.30 -6.04 -9.73
N ALA A 105 8.71 -6.84 -8.85
CA ALA A 105 8.28 -8.20 -9.16
C ALA A 105 6.80 -8.21 -9.56
N GLY A 106 6.51 -8.50 -10.83
CA GLY A 106 5.15 -8.59 -11.36
C GLY A 106 5.04 -7.99 -12.76
N PRO A 107 3.86 -8.07 -13.40
CA PRO A 107 3.63 -7.45 -14.69
C PRO A 107 3.54 -5.92 -14.57
N GLY A 108 4.23 -5.20 -15.46
CA GLY A 108 4.19 -3.74 -15.55
C GLY A 108 5.34 -3.04 -14.84
N ASP A 109 5.19 -1.74 -14.62
CA ASP A 109 6.21 -0.78 -14.14
C ASP A 109 5.63 0.24 -13.13
N THR A 110 4.52 -0.11 -12.47
CA THR A 110 3.74 0.87 -11.70
C THR A 110 4.50 1.31 -10.45
N LEU A 111 5.07 0.38 -9.69
CA LEU A 111 5.83 0.70 -8.48
C LEU A 111 7.12 1.44 -8.83
N GLY A 112 7.81 1.05 -9.91
CA GLY A 112 8.97 1.74 -10.42
C GLY A 112 8.68 3.20 -10.77
N ARG A 113 7.58 3.46 -11.49
CA ARG A 113 7.15 4.84 -11.77
C ARG A 113 6.75 5.62 -10.52
N LEU A 114 6.15 4.97 -9.52
CA LEU A 114 5.79 5.60 -8.25
C LEU A 114 7.01 5.85 -7.36
N ALA A 115 8.08 5.06 -7.48
CA ALA A 115 9.32 5.22 -6.73
C ALA A 115 10.16 6.43 -7.18
N ARG A 116 9.77 7.14 -8.26
CA ARG A 116 10.41 8.40 -8.68
C ARG A 116 10.53 9.47 -7.59
N PHE A 117 9.75 9.35 -6.51
CA PHE A 117 9.78 10.26 -5.36
C PHE A 117 10.93 9.96 -4.37
N ALA A 118 11.70 8.90 -4.60
CA ALA A 118 12.86 8.49 -3.82
C ALA A 118 14.03 8.19 -4.79
N PRO A 119 14.69 9.23 -5.33
CA PRO A 119 15.73 9.08 -6.37
C PRO A 119 16.95 8.27 -5.91
N GLU A 120 17.14 8.11 -4.60
CA GLU A 120 18.21 7.33 -3.99
C GLU A 120 18.06 5.81 -4.17
N LEU A 121 16.87 5.32 -4.51
CA LEU A 121 16.63 3.90 -4.74
C LEU A 121 16.59 3.59 -6.24
N ALA A 122 17.64 2.92 -6.74
CA ALA A 122 17.72 2.55 -8.15
C ALA A 122 16.72 1.42 -8.47
N ILE A 123 15.70 1.72 -9.27
CA ILE A 123 14.79 0.70 -9.83
C ILE A 123 15.50 -0.03 -10.94
N VAL A 124 15.76 -1.32 -10.75
CA VAL A 124 16.38 -2.20 -11.73
C VAL A 124 15.32 -3.06 -12.41
N ALA A 125 15.45 -3.21 -13.73
CA ALA A 125 14.65 -4.18 -14.46
C ALA A 125 15.00 -5.60 -13.99
N PRO A 126 14.01 -6.50 -13.86
CA PRO A 126 14.25 -7.90 -13.50
C PRO A 126 15.04 -8.65 -14.58
#